data_AF-Q0WY08-F1
#
_entry.id   AF-Q0WY08-F1
#
_cell.length_a   1.000
_cell.length_b   1.000
_cell.length_c   1.000
_cell.angle_alpha   90.00
_cell.angle_beta   90.00
_cell.angle_gamma   90.00
#
_symmetry.space_group_name_H-M   'P 1'
#
loop_
_entity.id
_entity.type
_entity.pdbx_description
1 polymer ?
#
loop_
_entity_poly.entity_id
_entity_poly.type
_entity_poly.pdbx_seq_one_letter_code
_entity_poly.pdbx_strand_id
1 'polypeptide(L)' 'GFAPNGGTPADYVNFTLLMHEIRDSLNALEIVAGEQYLLTAAVAAAASNSSNIQWSQVEPDLDMLNI' A
#
# COMPACT_ATOMS: atom_id res chain seq x y z
N GLY A 1 8.67 -14.88 -3.50
CA GLY A 1 9.39 -13.62 -3.72
C GLY A 1 10.83 -13.91 -4.13
N PHE A 2 11.53 -12.92 -4.69
CA PHE A 2 12.97 -13.00 -4.97
C PHE A 2 13.72 -13.22 -3.65
N ALA A 3 14.43 -14.33 -3.50
CA ALA A 3 15.02 -14.76 -2.22
C ALA A 3 15.97 -13.73 -1.54
N PRO A 4 16.71 -12.89 -2.28
CA PRO A 4 17.49 -11.80 -1.69
C PRO A 4 16.65 -10.68 -1.05
N ASN A 5 15.40 -10.50 -1.45
CA ASN A 5 14.46 -9.55 -0.87
C ASN A 5 13.68 -10.22 0.27
N GLY A 6 14.42 -10.91 1.16
CA GLY A 6 13.85 -11.65 2.28
C GLY A 6 12.98 -10.73 3.12
N GLY A 7 11.68 -11.00 3.15
CA GLY A 7 10.74 -10.20 3.92
C GLY A 7 11.12 -10.19 5.39
N THR A 8 11.01 -9.02 6.01
CA THR A 8 11.30 -8.84 7.43
C THR A 8 10.00 -8.58 8.20
N PRO A 9 9.96 -8.85 9.52
CA PRO A 9 8.80 -8.47 10.33
C PRO A 9 8.48 -6.96 10.27
N ALA A 10 9.46 -6.12 9.95
CA ALA A 10 9.26 -4.68 9.81
C ALA A 10 8.40 -4.33 8.58
N ASP A 11 8.35 -5.18 7.56
CA ASP A 11 7.57 -4.94 6.34
C ASP A 11 6.08 -4.81 6.63
N TYR A 12 5.59 -5.45 7.69
CA TYR A 12 4.21 -5.35 8.17
C TYR A 12 3.80 -3.89 8.43
N VAL A 13 4.67 -3.14 9.13
CA VAL A 13 4.44 -1.73 9.48
C VAL A 13 4.90 -0.80 8.36
N ASN A 14 6.05 -1.10 7.74
CA ASN A 14 6.63 -0.26 6.72
C ASN A 14 5.75 -0.19 5.46
N PHE A 15 5.04 -1.26 5.12
CA PHE A 15 4.08 -1.23 4.01
C PHE A 15 2.94 -0.25 4.29
N THR A 16 2.42 -0.22 5.52
CA THR A 16 1.39 0.76 5.92
C THR A 16 1.90 2.19 5.86
N LEU A 17 3.09 2.45 6.42
CA LEU A 17 3.72 3.77 6.34
C LEU A 17 3.90 4.23 4.89
N LEU A 18 4.34 3.33 4.01
CA LEU A 18 4.51 3.62 2.59
C LEU A 18 3.18 4.00 1.92
N MET A 19 2.06 3.32 2.24
CA MET A 19 0.75 3.63 1.64
C MET A 19 0.25 5.01 2.10
N HIS A 20 0.37 5.33 3.40
CA HIS A 20 0.05 6.66 3.91
C HIS A 20 0.88 7.75 3.23
N GLU A 21 2.21 7.60 3.16
CA GLU A 21 3.11 8.60 2.57
C GLU A 21 2.82 8.84 1.08
N ILE A 22 2.50 7.78 0.34
CA ILE A 22 2.12 7.92 -1.08
C ILE A 22 0.77 8.63 -1.18
N ARG A 23 -0.24 8.24 -0.39
CA ARG A 23 -1.56 8.88 -0.43
C ARG A 23 -1.49 10.36 -0.10
N ASP A 24 -0.71 10.73 0.91
CA ASP A 24 -0.45 12.12 1.29
C ASP A 24 0.23 12.90 0.14
N SER A 25 1.23 12.30 -0.48
CA SER A 25 1.95 12.91 -1.62
C SER A 25 1.03 13.10 -2.83
N LEU A 26 0.17 12.12 -3.12
CA LEU A 26 -0.82 12.22 -4.19
C LEU A 26 -1.83 13.33 -3.87
N ASN A 27 -2.36 13.38 -2.65
CA ASN A 27 -3.30 14.45 -2.24
C ASN A 27 -2.67 15.85 -2.41
N ALA A 28 -1.40 16.01 -2.06
CA ALA A 28 -0.69 17.26 -2.27
C ALA A 28 -0.53 17.59 -3.77
N LEU A 29 -0.27 16.58 -4.61
CA LEU A 29 -0.15 16.76 -6.05
C LEU A 29 -1.50 17.09 -6.71
N GLU A 30 -2.60 16.50 -6.27
CA GLU A 30 -3.95 16.78 -6.77
C GLU A 30 -4.30 18.27 -6.63
N ILE A 31 -3.92 18.88 -5.50
CA ILE A 31 -4.13 20.32 -5.24
C ILE A 31 -3.37 21.19 -6.26
N VAL A 32 -2.16 20.78 -6.64
CA VAL A 32 -1.29 21.54 -7.56
C VAL A 32 -1.66 21.30 -9.02
N ALA A 33 -1.95 20.05 -9.37
CA ALA A 33 -2.21 19.63 -10.75
C ALA A 33 -3.67 19.84 -11.17
N GLY A 34 -4.62 19.89 -10.23
CA GLY A 34 -6.05 19.95 -10.52
C GLY A 34 -6.63 18.66 -11.10
N GLU A 35 -5.90 17.55 -10.97
CA GLU A 35 -6.25 16.21 -11.44
C GLU A 35 -6.40 15.27 -10.22
N GLN A 36 -7.18 14.20 -10.34
CA GLN A 36 -7.27 13.16 -9.31
C GLN A 36 -6.29 12.01 -9.60
N TYR A 37 -5.59 11.53 -8.57
CA TYR A 37 -4.65 10.42 -8.65
C TYR A 37 -5.11 9.24 -7.79
N LEU A 38 -5.23 8.08 -8.42
CA LEU A 38 -5.61 6.84 -7.74
C LEU A 38 -4.39 6.12 -7.18
N LEU A 39 -4.55 5.55 -6.00
CA LEU A 39 -3.60 4.62 -5.41
C LEU A 39 -4.20 3.22 -5.38
N THR A 40 -3.52 2.26 -5.99
CA THR A 40 -3.98 0.86 -6.04
C THR A 40 -2.85 -0.09 -5.68
N ALA A 41 -3.18 -1.25 -5.14
CA ALA A 41 -2.19 -2.27 -4.80
C ALA A 41 -2.58 -3.63 -5.37
N ALA A 42 -1.60 -4.34 -5.94
CA ALA A 42 -1.71 -5.76 -6.27
C ALA A 42 -1.14 -6.57 -5.10
N VAL A 43 -1.97 -7.43 -4.53
CA VAL A 43 -1.67 -8.18 -3.31
C VAL A 43 -1.90 -9.66 -3.57
N ALA A 44 -1.20 -10.53 -2.85
CA ALA A 44 -1.36 -11.96 -3.08
C ALA A 44 -2.66 -12.50 -2.45
N ALA A 45 -3.46 -13.24 -3.24
CA ALA A 45 -4.64 -13.97 -2.77
C ALA A 45 -4.39 -15.00 -1.66
N ALA A 46 -3.15 -15.49 -1.53
CA ALA A 46 -2.82 -16.48 -0.51
C ALA A 46 -2.95 -15.89 0.90
N ALA A 47 -3.75 -16.54 1.77
CA ALA A 47 -4.00 -16.08 3.13
C ALA A 47 -2.72 -15.85 3.95
N SER A 48 -1.66 -16.65 3.73
CA SER A 48 -0.36 -16.51 4.39
C SER A 48 0.38 -15.21 4.05
N ASN A 49 0.08 -14.62 2.90
CA ASN A 49 0.67 -13.36 2.45
C ASN A 49 -0.25 -12.19 2.83
N SER A 50 -1.57 -12.36 2.67
CA SER A 50 -2.57 -11.39 3.08
C SER A 50 -2.51 -11.12 4.60
N SER A 51 -2.20 -12.13 5.43
CA SER A 51 -2.02 -11.93 6.88
C SER A 51 -0.84 -11.04 7.26
N ASN A 52 0.06 -10.72 6.32
CA ASN A 52 1.22 -9.86 6.56
C ASN A 52 0.96 -8.39 6.19
N ILE A 53 -0.31 -7.99 6.06
CA ILE A 53 -0.72 -6.61 5.76
C ILE A 53 -1.65 -6.11 6.87
N GLN A 54 -1.46 -4.87 7.32
CA GLN A 54 -2.38 -4.19 8.25
C GLN A 54 -3.61 -3.67 7.50
N TRP A 55 -4.51 -4.55 7.06
CA TRP A 55 -5.66 -4.20 6.21
C TRP A 55 -6.48 -3.01 6.73
N SER A 56 -6.83 -3.01 8.02
CA SER A 56 -7.61 -1.93 8.60
C SER A 56 -6.93 -0.57 8.61
N GLN A 57 -5.61 -0.51 8.41
CA GLN A 57 -4.84 0.72 8.28
C GLN A 57 -4.59 1.10 6.81
N VAL A 58 -4.47 0.11 5.93
CA VAL A 58 -4.11 0.28 4.51
C VAL A 58 -5.33 0.52 3.62
N GLU A 59 -6.44 -0.16 3.87
CA GLU A 59 -7.67 -0.05 3.05
C GLU A 59 -8.16 1.39 2.86
N PRO A 60 -8.12 2.29 3.87
CA PRO A 60 -8.54 3.68 3.68
C PRO A 60 -7.69 4.49 2.69
N ASP A 61 -6.43 4.10 2.43
CA ASP A 61 -5.53 4.82 1.53
C ASP A 61 -5.65 4.36 0.07
N LEU A 62 -6.26 3.20 -0.16
CA LEU A 62 -6.31 2.55 -1.47
C LEU A 62 -7.68 2.72 -2.13
N ASP A 63 -7.67 3.16 -3.37
CA ASP A 63 -8.86 3.24 -4.21
C ASP A 63 -9.28 1.86 -4.75
N MET A 64 -8.32 0.94 -4.90
CA MET A 64 -8.57 -0.41 -5.40
C MET A 64 -7.53 -1.42 -4.93
N LEU A 65 -8.02 -2.61 -4.56
CA LEU A 65 -7.21 -3.79 -4.26
C LEU A 65 -7.40 -4.86 -5.34
N ASN A 66 -6.29 -5.25 -5.97
CA ASN A 66 -6.24 -6.36 -6.92
C ASN A 66 -5.66 -7.58 -6.23
N ILE A 67 -6.48 -8.62 -6.06
CA ILE A 67 -6.14 -9.85 -5.32
C ILE A 67 -5.87 -11.01 -6.28
#